data_AF-G4Z5M1-F1
#
_entry.id   AF-G4Z5M1-F1
#
_cell.length_a   1.000
_cell.length_b   1.000
_cell.length_c   1.000
_cell.angle_alpha   90.00
_cell.angle_beta   90.00
_cell.angle_gamma   90.00
#
_symmetry.space_group_name_H-M   'P 1'
#
loop_
_entity.id
_entity.type
_entity.pdbx_description
1 polymer ?
#
loop_
_entity_poly.entity_id
_entity_poly.type
_entity_poly.pdbx_seq_one_letter_code
_entity_poly.pdbx_strand_id
1 'polypeptide(L)'
;LNQEPIRGACAALCPPKEAADRARTQELSRFERPSSAAGGQRLEPVKKYRRAAAGRDVWGPSELRPPSVLLRTLRHLFTAVLPWPSSGFDAYEQRGSARSAEFLAVYHFVNDRVRSVRQDFTVQ
;
A
#
# COMPACT_ATOMS: atom_id res chain seq x y z
N LEU A 1 -17.37 28.07 10.06
CA LEU A 1 -17.89 26.79 9.51
C LEU A 1 -17.29 25.65 10.33
N ASN A 2 -18.02 25.14 11.32
CA ASN A 2 -17.62 23.94 12.05
C ASN A 2 -17.90 22.73 11.14
N GLN A 3 -16.97 22.40 10.24
CA GLN A 3 -16.98 21.10 9.60
C GLN A 3 -16.25 20.14 10.54
N GLU A 4 -16.94 19.07 10.96
CA GLU A 4 -16.27 17.98 11.67
C GLU A 4 -15.18 17.37 10.78
N PRO A 5 -14.03 16.99 11.36
CA PRO A 5 -12.98 16.32 10.60
C PRO A 5 -13.50 15.02 9.99
N ILE A 6 -13.19 14.79 8.72
CA ILE A 6 -13.58 13.56 8.03
C ILE A 6 -12.94 12.36 8.72
N ARG A 7 -13.72 11.32 8.98
CA ARG A 7 -13.24 10.07 9.58
C ARG A 7 -13.27 8.97 8.54
N GLY A 8 -12.14 8.31 8.34
CA GLY A 8 -12.03 7.16 7.46
C GLY A 8 -12.80 5.95 7.98
N ALA A 9 -13.44 5.23 7.07
CA ALA A 9 -14.26 4.05 7.34
C ALA A 9 -13.71 2.80 6.62
N CYS A 10 -12.62 2.90 5.86
CA CYS A 10 -12.02 1.75 5.19
C CYS A 10 -11.33 0.81 6.19
N ALA A 11 -11.96 -0.32 6.51
CA ALA A 11 -11.43 -1.32 7.44
C ALA A 11 -10.26 -2.17 6.89
N ALA A 12 -10.01 -2.08 5.58
CA ALA A 12 -8.97 -2.82 4.86
C ALA A 12 -7.74 -1.95 4.53
N LEU A 13 -6.61 -2.57 4.18
CA LEU A 13 -5.38 -1.86 3.80
C LEU A 13 -5.52 -1.06 2.49
N CYS A 14 -6.54 -1.37 1.70
CA CYS A 14 -6.95 -0.72 0.46
C CYS A 14 -8.49 -0.64 0.39
N PRO A 15 -9.08 0.50 -0.05
CA PRO A 15 -10.51 0.57 -0.33
C PRO A 15 -10.97 -0.53 -1.29
N PRO A 16 -12.08 -1.25 -1.01
CA PRO A 16 -12.51 -2.37 -1.83
C PRO A 16 -12.74 -2.02 -3.31
N LYS A 17 -13.27 -0.83 -3.58
CA LYS A 17 -13.45 -0.31 -4.95
C LYS A 17 -12.12 -0.14 -5.67
N GLU A 18 -11.13 0.47 -5.02
CA GLU A 18 -9.79 0.63 -5.59
C GLU A 18 -9.14 -0.74 -5.86
N ALA A 19 -9.20 -1.65 -4.90
CA ALA A 19 -8.64 -2.99 -5.06
C ALA A 19 -9.31 -3.75 -6.22
N ALA A 20 -10.63 -3.68 -6.34
CA ALA A 20 -11.39 -4.32 -7.42
C ALA A 20 -11.10 -3.69 -8.79
N ASP A 21 -11.04 -2.36 -8.87
CA ASP A 21 -10.70 -1.66 -10.11
C ASP A 21 -9.29 -2.03 -10.58
N ARG A 22 -8.31 -2.03 -9.68
CA ARG A 22 -6.92 -2.42 -9.98
C ARG A 22 -6.78 -3.90 -10.31
N ALA A 23 -7.59 -4.77 -9.72
CA ALA A 23 -7.64 -6.18 -10.10
C ALA A 23 -8.17 -6.34 -11.54
N ARG A 24 -9.25 -5.62 -11.87
CA ARG A 24 -9.86 -5.63 -13.21
C ARG A 24 -8.90 -5.12 -14.28
N THR A 25 -8.12 -4.08 -13.99
CA THR A 25 -7.17 -3.47 -14.92
C THR A 25 -5.77 -4.10 -14.89
N GLN A 26 -5.56 -5.18 -14.13
CA GLN A 26 -4.26 -5.86 -13.97
C GLN A 26 -3.14 -4.94 -13.40
N GLU A 27 -3.52 -3.93 -12.62
CA GLU A 27 -2.61 -2.96 -11.98
C GLU A 27 -2.26 -3.34 -10.52
N LEU A 28 -2.57 -4.58 -10.10
CA LEU A 28 -2.07 -5.13 -8.85
C LEU A 28 -0.60 -5.52 -8.99
N SER A 29 0.23 -4.94 -8.12
CA SER A 29 1.62 -5.31 -7.96
C SER A 29 1.73 -6.78 -7.54
N ARG A 30 2.84 -7.44 -7.88
CA ARG A 30 3.15 -8.77 -7.34
C ARG A 30 3.18 -8.80 -5.81
N PHE A 31 3.51 -7.67 -5.18
CA PHE A 31 3.52 -7.49 -3.73
C PHE A 31 2.12 -7.33 -3.11
N GLU A 32 1.06 -7.43 -3.91
CA GLU A 32 -0.35 -7.33 -3.49
C GLU A 32 -1.16 -8.57 -3.86
N ARG A 33 -0.54 -9.53 -4.57
CA ARG A 33 -1.21 -10.74 -5.01
C ARG A 33 -1.15 -11.77 -3.90
N PRO A 34 -2.27 -12.44 -3.57
CA PRO A 34 -2.22 -13.57 -2.66
C PRO A 34 -1.27 -14.60 -3.27
N SER A 35 -0.16 -14.84 -2.60
CA SER A 35 0.79 -15.88 -2.99
C SER A 35 0.61 -17.05 -2.03
N SER A 36 0.56 -18.26 -2.57
CA SER A 36 0.52 -19.51 -1.83
C SER A 36 1.89 -19.92 -1.27
N ALA A 37 2.88 -19.02 -1.28
CA ALA A 37 4.22 -19.35 -0.82
C ALA A 37 4.20 -19.87 0.63
N ALA A 38 4.84 -21.03 0.80
CA ALA A 38 5.00 -21.70 2.08
C ALA A 38 5.69 -20.76 3.09
N GLY A 39 4.93 -20.28 4.08
CA GLY A 39 5.40 -19.28 5.03
C GLY A 39 4.30 -18.43 5.68
N GLY A 40 3.04 -18.51 5.22
CA GLY A 40 1.89 -17.95 5.92
C GLY A 40 1.71 -16.43 5.82
N GLN A 41 2.65 -15.70 5.19
CA GLN A 41 2.48 -14.26 4.95
C GLN A 41 1.55 -14.02 3.76
N ARG A 42 0.29 -13.74 4.06
CA ARG A 42 -0.70 -13.34 3.07
C ARG A 42 -0.47 -11.89 2.66
N LEU A 43 0.00 -11.68 1.44
CA LEU A 43 0.06 -10.34 0.83
C LEU A 43 -1.35 -9.83 0.55
N GLU A 44 -1.58 -8.55 0.86
CA GLU A 44 -2.88 -7.90 0.70
C GLU A 44 -2.74 -6.65 -0.18
N PRO A 45 -3.78 -6.27 -0.95
CA PRO A 45 -3.79 -5.01 -1.66
C PRO A 45 -3.63 -3.82 -0.70
N VAL A 46 -2.74 -2.90 -1.03
CA VAL A 46 -2.51 -1.67 -0.24
C VAL A 46 -2.86 -0.45 -1.07
N LYS A 47 -3.60 0.49 -0.47
CA LYS A 47 -4.04 1.73 -1.12
C LYS A 47 -2.88 2.45 -1.79
N LYS A 48 -3.00 2.73 -3.09
CA LYS A 48 -2.00 3.50 -3.86
C LYS A 48 -2.04 4.97 -3.45
N TYR A 49 -0.93 5.67 -3.58
CA TYR A 49 -0.95 7.13 -3.41
C TYR A 49 -1.75 7.78 -4.56
N ARG A 50 -2.76 8.59 -4.22
CA ARG A 50 -3.54 9.36 -5.21
C ARG A 50 -2.87 10.71 -5.40
N ARG A 51 -2.40 10.99 -6.61
CA ARG A 51 -1.91 12.33 -6.96
C ARG A 51 -3.09 13.31 -6.95
N ALA A 52 -2.86 14.54 -6.51
CA ALA A 52 -3.82 15.62 -6.74
C ALA A 52 -3.98 15.78 -8.26
N ALA A 53 -5.20 15.63 -8.74
CA ALA A 53 -5.57 15.88 -10.13
C ALA A 53 -6.71 16.89 -10.09
N ALA A 54 -6.65 17.92 -10.93
CA ALA A 54 -7.63 18.99 -10.95
C ALA A 54 -9.07 18.43 -10.99
N GLY A 55 -9.91 18.83 -10.04
CA GLY A 55 -11.33 18.45 -9.98
C GLY A 55 -11.66 17.14 -9.26
N ARG A 56 -10.68 16.48 -8.62
CA ARG A 56 -10.87 15.21 -7.88
C ARG A 56 -10.50 15.36 -6.40
N ASP A 57 -10.91 16.43 -5.74
CA ASP A 57 -10.45 16.73 -4.36
C ASP A 57 -11.40 16.29 -3.24
N VAL A 58 -12.57 15.75 -3.57
CA VAL A 58 -13.48 15.22 -2.53
C VAL A 58 -13.11 13.78 -2.21
N TRP A 59 -12.74 13.53 -0.96
CA TRP A 59 -12.51 12.21 -0.39
C TRP A 59 -13.77 11.71 0.30
N GLY A 60 -14.21 10.50 -0.03
CA GLY A 60 -15.25 9.82 0.74
C GLY A 60 -14.69 9.14 1.99
N PRO A 61 -15.48 9.02 3.09
CA PRO A 61 -15.08 8.26 4.27
C PRO A 61 -14.62 6.83 3.95
N SER A 62 -15.28 6.15 3.01
CA SER A 62 -14.94 4.79 2.57
C SER A 62 -13.63 4.70 1.78
N GLU A 63 -13.08 5.82 1.31
CA GLU A 63 -11.79 5.88 0.62
C GLU A 63 -10.62 6.11 1.60
N LEU A 64 -10.89 6.52 2.84
CA LEU A 64 -9.87 6.82 3.85
C LEU A 64 -9.80 5.70 4.89
N ARG A 65 -8.58 5.30 5.25
CA ARG A 65 -8.35 4.33 6.32
C ARG A 65 -8.29 5.03 7.68
N PRO A 66 -9.01 4.54 8.71
CA PRO A 66 -8.90 5.09 10.05
C PRO A 66 -7.53 4.80 10.68
N PRO A 67 -7.13 5.51 11.75
CA PRO A 67 -5.81 5.41 12.36
C PRO A 67 -5.34 3.98 12.68
N SER A 68 -6.24 3.12 13.17
CA SER A 68 -5.92 1.71 13.47
C SER A 68 -5.52 0.92 12.22
N VAL A 69 -6.14 1.21 11.08
CA VAL A 69 -5.85 0.58 9.78
C VAL A 69 -4.59 1.18 9.16
N LEU A 70 -4.30 2.46 9.36
CA LEU A 70 -3.04 3.08 8.94
C LEU A 70 -1.83 2.41 9.60
N LEU A 71 -1.91 2.17 10.92
CA LEU A 71 -0.87 1.44 11.65
C LEU A 71 -0.73 -0.01 11.15
N ARG A 72 -1.85 -0.72 10.96
CA ARG A 72 -1.85 -2.06 10.37
C ARG A 72 -1.23 -2.08 8.98
N THR A 73 -1.47 -1.05 8.18
CA THR A 73 -0.88 -0.91 6.84
C THR A 73 0.63 -0.78 6.92
N LEU A 74 1.15 0.08 7.78
CA LEU A 74 2.60 0.21 7.97
C LEU A 74 3.21 -1.11 8.44
N ARG A 75 2.60 -1.78 9.43
CA ARG A 75 3.04 -3.11 9.87
C ARG A 75 3.10 -4.10 8.71
N HIS A 76 2.03 -4.20 7.92
CA HIS A 76 2.01 -5.08 6.75
C HIS A 76 3.13 -4.77 5.74
N LEU A 77 3.36 -3.49 5.43
CA LEU A 77 4.43 -3.08 4.51
C LEU A 77 5.81 -3.51 5.02
N PHE A 78 6.09 -3.35 6.31
CA PHE A 78 7.43 -3.60 6.87
C PHE A 78 7.65 -5.03 7.35
N THR A 79 6.60 -5.79 7.67
CA THR A 79 6.73 -7.15 8.22
C THR A 79 6.22 -8.26 7.30
N ALA A 80 5.54 -7.92 6.21
CA ALA A 80 5.09 -8.89 5.22
C ALA A 80 5.63 -8.58 3.81
N VAL A 81 5.54 -7.32 3.36
CA VAL A 81 5.95 -6.97 1.99
C VAL A 81 7.47 -6.84 1.86
N LEU A 82 8.10 -6.09 2.77
CA LEU A 82 9.53 -5.83 2.71
C LEU A 82 10.38 -7.12 2.82
N PRO A 83 10.15 -8.03 3.80
CA PRO A 83 10.87 -9.31 3.89
C PRO A 83 10.30 -10.41 2.96
N TRP A 84 9.42 -10.06 2.02
CA TRP A 84 8.82 -11.04 1.12
C TRP A 84 9.89 -11.80 0.31
N PRO A 85 9.79 -13.13 0.13
CA PRO A 85 10.71 -13.87 -0.72
C PRO A 85 10.82 -13.24 -2.12
N SER A 86 12.06 -13.03 -2.58
CA SER A 86 12.34 -12.34 -3.85
C SER A 86 11.99 -10.84 -3.87
N SER A 87 11.79 -10.19 -2.71
CA SER A 87 11.75 -8.72 -2.64
C SER A 87 13.13 -8.08 -2.87
N GLY A 88 14.21 -8.86 -2.71
CA GLY A 88 15.58 -8.36 -2.76
C GLY A 88 16.01 -7.59 -1.51
N PHE A 89 15.15 -7.43 -0.50
CA PHE A 89 15.47 -6.72 0.74
C PHE A 89 16.60 -7.37 1.53
N ASP A 90 16.60 -8.71 1.61
CA ASP A 90 17.64 -9.47 2.31
C ASP A 90 18.99 -9.49 1.56
N ALA A 91 19.07 -8.90 0.36
CA ALA A 91 20.22 -8.98 -0.52
C ALA A 91 20.99 -7.66 -0.68
N TYR A 92 20.76 -6.68 0.19
CA TYR A 92 21.32 -5.32 0.10
C TYR A 92 22.86 -5.29 -0.04
N GLU A 93 23.58 -6.27 0.52
CA GLU A 93 25.05 -6.34 0.43
C GLU A 93 25.59 -6.72 -0.96
N GLN A 94 24.78 -7.35 -1.84
CA GLN A 94 25.25 -7.86 -3.13
C GLN A 94 24.95 -6.89 -4.28
N ARG A 95 25.63 -5.74 -4.28
CA ARG A 95 25.56 -4.73 -5.36
C ARG A 95 25.96 -5.34 -6.72
N GLY A 96 25.11 -5.15 -7.73
CA GLY A 96 25.38 -5.55 -9.13
C GLY A 96 24.70 -6.84 -9.60
N SER A 97 23.85 -7.46 -8.78
CA SER A 97 23.09 -8.67 -9.14
C SER A 97 21.65 -8.35 -9.56
N ALA A 98 20.95 -9.31 -10.18
CA ALA A 98 19.51 -9.23 -10.43
C ALA A 98 18.68 -8.90 -9.18
N ARG A 99 19.20 -9.18 -7.97
CA ARG A 99 18.54 -8.85 -6.70
C ARG A 99 18.52 -7.35 -6.40
N SER A 100 19.39 -6.54 -7.00
CA SER A 100 19.35 -5.08 -6.87
C SER A 100 18.12 -4.47 -7.56
N ALA A 101 17.70 -5.02 -8.70
CA ALA A 101 16.48 -4.59 -9.40
C ALA A 101 15.21 -4.93 -8.60
N GLU A 102 15.21 -6.10 -7.95
CA GLU A 102 14.12 -6.54 -7.08
C GLU A 102 13.96 -5.64 -5.86
N PHE A 103 15.09 -5.29 -5.21
CA PHE A 103 15.09 -4.33 -4.11
C PHE A 103 14.52 -2.97 -4.53
N LEU A 104 14.92 -2.47 -5.70
CA LEU A 104 14.41 -1.20 -6.21
C LEU A 104 12.90 -1.26 -6.46
N ALA A 105 12.39 -2.38 -6.96
CA ALA A 105 10.96 -2.59 -7.17
C ALA A 105 10.17 -2.57 -5.85
N VAL A 106 10.63 -3.29 -4.81
CA VAL A 106 9.96 -3.26 -3.50
C VAL A 106 10.09 -1.89 -2.84
N TYR A 107 11.25 -1.22 -2.96
CA TYR A 107 11.46 0.14 -2.47
C TYR A 107 10.44 1.11 -3.06
N HIS A 108 10.28 1.14 -4.39
CA HIS A 108 9.31 2.02 -5.03
C HIS A 108 7.87 1.68 -4.62
N PHE A 109 7.55 0.39 -4.48
CA PHE A 109 6.27 -0.04 -3.98
C PHE A 109 5.99 0.48 -2.56
N VAL A 110 6.83 0.18 -1.56
CA VAL A 110 6.53 0.62 -0.18
C VAL A 110 6.58 2.13 -0.06
N ASN A 111 7.46 2.82 -0.78
CA ASN A 111 7.51 4.28 -0.78
C ASN A 111 6.18 4.90 -1.26
N ASP A 112 5.59 4.39 -2.35
CA ASP A 112 4.28 4.83 -2.81
C ASP A 112 3.19 4.59 -1.76
N ARG A 113 3.18 3.40 -1.14
CA ARG A 113 2.15 3.03 -0.15
C ARG A 113 2.29 3.79 1.17
N VAL A 114 3.52 4.08 1.61
CA VAL A 114 3.79 4.96 2.77
C VAL A 114 3.30 6.39 2.49
N ARG A 115 3.49 6.90 1.26
CA ARG A 115 2.90 8.20 0.88
C ARG A 115 1.38 8.19 0.93
N SER A 116 0.74 7.08 0.54
CA SER A 116 -0.71 6.91 0.69
C SER A 116 -1.16 6.92 2.16
N VAL A 117 -0.41 6.28 3.07
CA VAL A 117 -0.69 6.33 4.51
C VAL A 117 -0.60 7.76 5.05
N ARG A 118 0.45 8.50 4.67
CA ARG A 118 0.59 9.92 5.05
C ARG A 118 -0.54 10.77 4.49
N GLN A 119 -0.98 10.51 3.26
CA GLN A 119 -2.10 11.22 2.65
C GLN A 119 -3.40 11.01 3.45
N ASP A 120 -3.71 9.78 3.87
CA ASP A 120 -4.89 9.52 4.70
C ASP A 120 -4.80 10.22 6.05
N PHE A 121 -3.61 10.32 6.65
CA PHE A 121 -3.39 11.09 7.89
C PHE A 121 -3.54 12.61 7.70
N THR A 122 -3.20 13.15 6.53
CA THR A 122 -3.30 14.60 6.27
C THR A 122 -4.74 15.03 5.97
N VAL A 123 -5.56 14.14 5.42
CA VAL A 123 -6.96 14.44 5.06
C VAL A 123 -7.89 14.38 6.28
N GLN A 124 -7.60 13.51 7.25
CA GLN A 124 -8.39 13.29 8.48
C GLN A 124 -7.89 14.16 9.63
#